data_AF-A0A2G6GVE9-F1
#
_entry.id   AF-A0A2G6GVE9-F1
#
_cell.length_a   1.000
_cell.length_b   1.000
_cell.length_c   1.000
_cell.angle_alpha   90.00
_cell.angle_beta   90.00
_cell.angle_gamma   90.00
#
_symmetry.space_group_name_H-M   'P 1'
#
loop_
_entity.id
_entity.type
_entity.pdbx_description
1 polymer ?
#
loop_
_entity_poly.entity_id
_entity_poly.type
_entity_poly.pdbx_seq_one_letter_code
_entity_poly.pdbx_strand_id
1 'polypeptide(L)'
;MIKTKNWIFGVVVATFLLLPAVSFAQSEDELLDICGAIAGEDATYLRDFKIRLDAGDPPPVQRYPIVLKKGNKYRFSIASSKDLDGIMKLELYDSNRLMATTSNPATGMDYPSFDWVCSKTGAYHLFYSFKDGDAGQGVGVLSLVEDDY
;
A
#
# COMPACT_ATOMS: atom_id res chain seq x y z
N MET A 1 -73.45 3.21 -18.95
CA MET A 1 -72.65 2.07 -19.43
C MET A 1 -71.22 2.55 -19.64
N ILE A 2 -70.30 2.04 -18.83
CA ILE A 2 -68.89 2.42 -18.74
C ILE A 2 -68.09 1.56 -19.72
N LYS A 3 -67.22 2.16 -20.54
CA LYS A 3 -66.16 1.43 -21.27
C LYS A 3 -64.80 1.88 -20.76
N THR A 4 -64.26 1.13 -19.81
CA THR A 4 -62.89 1.20 -19.31
C THR A 4 -61.93 0.71 -20.40
N LYS A 5 -61.01 1.57 -20.82
CA LYS A 5 -59.93 1.25 -21.77
C LYS A 5 -58.70 0.82 -20.97
N ASN A 6 -58.37 -0.46 -21.06
CA ASN A 6 -57.18 -1.08 -20.46
C ASN A 6 -55.91 -0.40 -20.97
N TRP A 7 -55.38 0.55 -20.21
CA TRP A 7 -53.96 0.90 -20.29
C TRP A 7 -53.25 -0.02 -19.30
N ILE A 8 -52.91 -1.21 -19.79
CA ILE A 8 -51.74 -1.93 -19.27
C ILE A 8 -50.57 -1.03 -19.65
N PHE A 9 -50.33 0.00 -18.84
CA PHE A 9 -49.05 0.68 -18.73
C PHE A 9 -48.13 -0.41 -18.21
N GLY A 10 -47.66 -1.25 -19.14
CA GLY A 10 -46.63 -2.23 -18.87
C GLY A 10 -45.51 -1.46 -18.21
N VAL A 11 -45.33 -1.66 -16.90
CA VAL A 11 -44.29 -2.55 -16.40
C VAL A 11 -43.03 -2.51 -17.29
N VAL A 12 -42.62 -1.29 -17.66
CA VAL A 12 -41.23 -0.88 -17.74
C VAL A 12 -40.93 -0.51 -16.27
N VAL A 13 -40.91 -1.43 -15.30
CA VAL A 13 -39.82 -2.42 -15.13
C VAL A 13 -38.65 -2.13 -16.06
N ALA A 14 -38.20 -0.88 -15.99
CA ALA A 14 -36.81 -0.57 -15.85
C ALA A 14 -36.33 -1.27 -14.57
N THR A 15 -36.23 -2.61 -14.61
CA THR A 15 -35.10 -3.32 -14.03
C THR A 15 -33.91 -2.58 -14.64
N PHE A 16 -33.35 -1.57 -13.97
CA PHE A 16 -32.42 -1.83 -12.88
C PHE A 16 -31.52 -3.00 -13.30
N LEU A 17 -30.87 -2.82 -14.45
CA LEU A 17 -29.56 -3.39 -14.74
C LEU A 17 -28.59 -2.82 -13.69
N LEU A 18 -28.74 -3.28 -12.45
CA LEU A 18 -27.63 -3.38 -11.51
C LEU A 18 -26.71 -4.45 -12.08
N LEU A 19 -25.92 -4.08 -13.07
CA LEU A 19 -24.64 -4.73 -13.24
C LEU A 19 -23.88 -4.41 -11.97
N PRO A 20 -23.49 -5.39 -11.13
CA PRO A 20 -22.50 -5.10 -10.10
C PRO A 20 -21.26 -4.64 -10.86
N ALA A 21 -20.99 -3.34 -10.83
CA ALA A 21 -19.66 -2.85 -11.15
C ALA A 21 -18.74 -3.55 -10.15
N VAL A 22 -17.84 -4.39 -10.66
CA VAL A 22 -16.72 -4.92 -9.88
C VAL A 22 -15.99 -3.70 -9.31
N SER A 23 -16.23 -3.43 -8.04
CA SER A 23 -15.63 -2.33 -7.31
C SER A 23 -14.32 -2.84 -6.74
N PHE A 24 -13.23 -2.44 -7.38
CA PHE A 24 -11.87 -2.50 -6.87
C PHE A 24 -11.77 -1.52 -5.69
N ALA A 25 -12.06 -2.00 -4.48
CA ALA A 25 -12.23 -1.13 -3.32
C ALA A 25 -11.58 -1.70 -2.06
N GLN A 26 -10.38 -2.29 -2.14
CA GLN A 26 -9.57 -2.31 -0.93
C GLN A 26 -9.36 -0.87 -0.48
N SER A 27 -9.91 -0.55 0.69
CA SER A 27 -9.74 0.78 1.25
C SER A 27 -8.30 0.94 1.72
N GLU A 28 -7.80 2.17 1.69
CA GLU A 28 -6.48 2.47 2.24
C GLU A 28 -6.41 2.10 3.74
N ASP A 29 -7.55 2.14 4.43
CA ASP A 29 -7.67 1.74 5.84
C ASP A 29 -7.50 0.23 6.02
N GLU A 30 -8.05 -0.60 5.12
CA GLU A 30 -7.81 -2.06 5.14
C GLU A 30 -6.33 -2.39 4.92
N LEU A 31 -5.67 -1.67 4.00
CA LEU A 31 -4.22 -1.83 3.78
C LEU A 31 -3.40 -1.37 4.99
N LEU A 32 -3.85 -0.35 5.69
CA LEU A 32 -3.25 0.10 6.94
C LEU A 32 -3.41 -0.95 8.05
N ASP A 33 -4.58 -1.57 8.18
CA ASP A 33 -4.82 -2.67 9.12
C ASP A 33 -3.93 -3.88 8.83
N ILE A 34 -3.77 -4.23 7.55
CA ILE A 34 -2.83 -5.28 7.11
C ILE A 34 -1.40 -4.93 7.52
N CYS A 35 -0.96 -3.68 7.30
CA CYS A 35 0.36 -3.23 7.73
C CYS A 35 0.52 -3.28 9.26
N GLY A 36 -0.53 -2.95 10.02
CA GLY A 36 -0.56 -3.07 11.47
C GLY A 36 -0.39 -4.53 11.93
N ALA A 37 -1.08 -5.47 11.30
CA ALA A 37 -0.94 -6.89 11.57
C ALA A 37 0.47 -7.41 11.21
N ILE A 38 1.07 -6.95 10.10
CA ILE A 38 2.46 -7.27 9.72
C ILE A 38 3.45 -6.67 10.73
N ALA A 39 3.17 -5.46 11.22
CA ALA A 39 4.04 -4.78 12.16
C ALA A 39 4.14 -5.51 13.50
N GLY A 40 3.08 -6.17 13.97
CA GLY A 40 3.09 -6.94 15.21
C GLY A 40 2.89 -6.08 16.46
N GLU A 41 2.71 -6.75 17.61
CA GLU A 41 2.42 -6.10 18.89
C GLU A 41 3.64 -5.40 19.50
N ASP A 42 4.86 -5.76 19.08
CA ASP A 42 6.14 -5.15 19.49
C ASP A 42 6.40 -3.80 18.81
N ALA A 43 5.51 -3.35 17.92
CA ALA A 43 5.71 -2.20 17.06
C ALA A 43 4.72 -1.06 17.36
N THR A 44 5.25 0.09 17.77
CA THR A 44 4.48 1.32 17.93
C THR A 44 4.39 2.06 16.59
N TYR A 45 3.17 2.26 16.09
CA TYR A 45 2.90 3.05 14.89
C TYR A 45 3.46 4.48 14.98
N LEU A 46 4.17 4.93 13.94
CA LEU A 46 4.63 6.32 13.83
C LEU A 46 3.96 7.07 12.68
N ARG A 47 3.89 6.46 11.49
CA ARG A 47 3.41 7.12 10.28
C ARG A 47 3.07 6.14 9.16
N ASP A 48 2.06 6.48 8.36
CA ASP A 48 1.68 5.81 7.12
C ASP A 48 2.05 6.64 5.86
N PHE A 49 2.16 5.93 4.74
CA PHE A 49 2.46 6.47 3.41
C PHE A 49 1.54 5.82 2.38
N LYS A 50 0.67 6.62 1.77
CA LYS A 50 -0.26 6.17 0.74
C LYS A 50 0.37 6.34 -0.63
N ILE A 51 0.49 5.24 -1.36
CA ILE A 51 1.19 5.16 -2.63
C ILE A 51 0.20 4.82 -3.73
N ARG A 52 0.20 5.59 -4.81
CA ARG A 52 -0.51 5.27 -6.04
C ARG A 52 0.34 5.74 -7.21
N LEU A 53 0.71 4.82 -8.08
CA LEU A 53 1.55 5.08 -9.23
C LEU A 53 0.93 4.44 -10.46
N ASP A 54 0.93 5.18 -11.56
CA ASP A 54 0.60 4.64 -12.87
C ASP A 54 1.77 3.79 -13.39
N ALA A 55 1.52 2.96 -14.39
CA ALA A 55 2.57 2.17 -15.02
C ALA A 55 3.56 3.07 -15.79
N GLY A 56 4.83 2.68 -15.85
CA GLY A 56 5.84 3.44 -16.59
C GLY A 56 7.20 2.75 -16.74
N ASP A 57 7.95 3.19 -17.75
CA ASP A 57 9.33 2.77 -18.03
C ASP A 57 10.21 4.04 -18.23
N PRO A 58 11.13 4.36 -17.30
CA PRO A 58 11.51 3.57 -16.12
C PRO A 58 10.40 3.54 -15.04
N PRO A 59 10.40 2.53 -14.14
CA PRO A 59 9.42 2.43 -13.06
C PRO A 59 9.28 3.73 -12.26
N PRO A 60 8.06 4.28 -12.14
CA PRO A 60 7.81 5.47 -11.34
C PRO A 60 8.17 5.25 -9.87
N VAL A 61 8.61 6.32 -9.20
CA VAL A 61 9.02 6.27 -7.80
C VAL A 61 8.39 7.42 -7.01
N GLN A 62 7.72 7.08 -5.91
CA GLN A 62 7.25 8.04 -4.91
C GLN A 62 8.23 8.10 -3.74
N ARG A 63 8.68 9.30 -3.37
CA ARG A 63 9.77 9.51 -2.40
C ARG A 63 9.30 10.26 -1.17
N TYR A 64 9.69 9.80 0.01
CA TYR A 64 9.41 10.47 1.28
C TYR A 64 10.69 10.66 2.10
N PRO A 65 11.03 11.90 2.50
CA PRO A 65 12.05 12.11 3.51
C PRO A 65 11.50 11.78 4.90
N ILE A 66 12.30 11.09 5.70
CA ILE A 66 12.02 10.78 7.10
C ILE A 66 13.25 11.10 7.95
N VAL A 67 13.05 11.33 9.25
CA VAL A 67 14.15 11.50 10.21
C VAL A 67 14.15 10.31 11.16
N LEU A 68 15.26 9.60 11.23
CA LEU A 68 15.46 8.48 12.13
C LEU A 68 16.45 8.86 13.23
N LYS A 69 16.27 8.27 14.42
CA LYS A 69 17.15 8.47 15.57
C LYS A 69 18.08 7.28 15.73
N LYS A 70 19.39 7.54 15.90
CA LYS A 70 20.39 6.50 16.15
C LYS A 70 20.02 5.65 17.36
N GLY A 71 20.24 4.34 17.23
CA GLY A 71 20.00 3.35 18.29
C GLY A 71 18.58 2.78 18.28
N ASN A 72 17.61 3.49 17.72
CA ASN A 72 16.26 2.97 17.60
C ASN A 72 16.18 1.91 16.51
N LYS A 73 15.41 0.86 16.78
CA LYS A 73 14.98 -0.14 15.80
C LYS A 73 13.64 0.30 15.20
N TYR A 74 13.57 0.33 13.88
CA TYR A 74 12.37 0.68 13.13
C TYR A 74 11.90 -0.51 12.30
N ARG A 75 10.59 -0.71 12.20
CA ARG A 75 9.98 -1.67 11.28
C ARG A 75 9.28 -0.91 10.17
N PHE A 76 9.56 -1.31 8.95
CA PHE A 76 8.91 -0.80 7.76
C PHE A 76 8.04 -1.91 7.18
N SER A 77 6.73 -1.73 7.19
CA SER A 77 5.76 -2.69 6.66
C SER A 77 5.11 -2.15 5.40
N ILE A 78 4.76 -3.01 4.46
CA ILE A 78 4.08 -2.64 3.23
C ILE A 78 2.92 -3.58 2.91
N ALA A 79 1.87 -3.02 2.31
CA ALA A 79 0.75 -3.76 1.74
C ALA A 79 0.41 -3.18 0.36
N SER A 80 0.23 -4.06 -0.63
CA SER A 80 -0.26 -3.70 -1.96
C SER A 80 -1.75 -4.00 -2.03
N SER A 81 -2.50 -3.17 -2.76
CA SER A 81 -3.87 -3.48 -3.11
C SER A 81 -3.91 -4.73 -3.98
N LYS A 82 -4.88 -5.61 -3.73
CA LYS A 82 -5.17 -6.77 -4.59
C LYS A 82 -5.95 -6.40 -5.85
N ASP A 83 -6.36 -5.14 -5.97
CA ASP A 83 -7.14 -4.64 -7.09
C ASP A 83 -6.30 -4.34 -8.33
N LEU A 84 -4.98 -4.24 -8.17
CA LEU A 84 -4.02 -3.96 -9.22
C LEU A 84 -2.90 -5.01 -9.18
N ASP A 85 -2.29 -5.28 -10.33
CA ASP A 85 -1.25 -6.30 -10.46
C ASP A 85 0.09 -5.87 -9.83
N GLY A 86 0.28 -4.57 -9.62
CA GLY A 86 1.52 -4.01 -9.09
C GLY A 86 1.85 -4.51 -7.69
N ILE A 87 3.00 -5.19 -7.58
CA ILE A 87 3.58 -5.60 -6.29
C ILE A 87 4.48 -4.48 -5.76
N MET A 88 4.12 -3.89 -4.62
CA MET A 88 4.86 -2.78 -4.05
C MET A 88 6.24 -3.20 -3.54
N LYS A 89 7.22 -2.35 -3.80
CA LYS A 89 8.59 -2.42 -3.29
C LYS A 89 8.89 -1.16 -2.50
N LEU A 90 9.54 -1.34 -1.36
CA LEU A 90 10.12 -0.26 -0.55
C LEU A 90 11.64 -0.41 -0.49
N GLU A 91 12.33 0.72 -0.64
CA GLU A 91 13.75 0.87 -0.43
C GLU A 91 14.01 2.01 0.58
N LEU A 92 14.91 1.77 1.54
CA LEU A 92 15.40 2.75 2.49
C LEU A 92 16.80 3.22 2.06
N TYR A 93 16.98 4.53 1.92
CA TYR A 93 18.26 5.14 1.58
C TYR A 93 18.78 6.05 2.69
N ASP A 94 20.10 5.98 2.95
CA ASP A 94 20.86 7.06 3.58
C ASP A 94 21.62 7.78 2.46
N SER A 95 21.19 9.00 2.16
CA SER A 95 21.70 9.78 1.02
C SER A 95 21.54 8.97 -0.30
N ASN A 96 22.64 8.50 -0.90
CA ASN A 96 22.63 7.71 -2.14
C ASN A 96 22.87 6.21 -1.93
N ARG A 97 22.94 5.76 -0.67
CA ARG A 97 23.27 4.37 -0.35
C ARG A 97 22.01 3.61 0.10
N LEU A 98 21.70 2.52 -0.60
CA LEU A 98 20.62 1.60 -0.23
C LEU A 98 20.97 0.88 1.07
N MET A 99 20.09 0.99 2.06
CA MET A 99 20.26 0.43 3.41
C MET A 99 19.52 -0.89 3.56
N ALA A 100 18.27 -0.93 3.10
CA ALA A 100 17.37 -2.07 3.20
C ALA A 100 16.30 -1.99 2.11
N THR A 101 15.72 -3.14 1.76
CA THR A 101 14.64 -3.24 0.80
C THR A 101 13.74 -4.43 1.10
N THR A 102 12.46 -4.31 0.72
CA THR A 102 11.50 -5.41 0.77
C THR A 102 11.62 -6.38 -0.39
N SER A 103 12.38 -6.07 -1.44
CA SER A 103 12.54 -6.97 -2.60
C SER A 103 14.00 -7.32 -2.79
N ASN A 104 14.33 -8.61 -2.76
CA ASN A 104 15.69 -9.08 -3.01
C ASN A 104 15.84 -9.46 -4.50
N PRO A 105 16.53 -8.63 -5.31
CA PRO A 105 16.69 -8.91 -6.74
C PRO A 105 17.54 -10.15 -7.03
N ALA A 106 18.43 -10.54 -6.12
CA ALA A 106 19.29 -11.71 -6.31
C ALA A 106 18.54 -13.04 -6.14
N THR A 107 17.52 -13.06 -5.28
CA THR A 107 16.71 -14.26 -5.02
C THR A 107 15.32 -14.20 -5.64
N GLY A 108 14.88 -13.01 -6.08
CA GLY A 108 13.52 -12.74 -6.55
C GLY A 108 12.46 -12.73 -5.43
N MET A 109 12.87 -12.87 -4.16
CA MET A 109 11.95 -12.93 -3.03
C MET A 109 11.52 -11.54 -2.56
N ASP A 110 10.23 -11.40 -2.29
CA ASP A 110 9.65 -10.21 -1.68
C ASP A 110 9.24 -10.49 -0.23
N TYR A 111 9.38 -9.47 0.61
CA TYR A 111 9.08 -9.52 2.04
C TYR A 111 8.08 -8.41 2.39
N PRO A 112 7.08 -8.67 3.25
CA PRO A 112 6.09 -7.67 3.62
C PRO A 112 6.64 -6.58 4.55
N SER A 113 7.81 -6.80 5.13
CA SER A 113 8.48 -5.84 6.00
C SER A 113 9.99 -6.08 6.11
N PHE A 114 10.70 -5.10 6.66
CA PHE A 114 12.05 -5.27 7.19
C PHE A 114 12.26 -4.43 8.45
N ASP A 115 13.18 -4.88 9.30
CA ASP A 115 13.65 -4.14 10.46
C ASP A 115 14.98 -3.44 10.16
N TRP A 116 15.13 -2.22 10.67
CA TRP A 116 16.35 -1.42 10.53
C TRP A 116 16.75 -0.80 11.87
N VAL A 117 17.93 -1.19 12.35
CA VAL A 117 18.57 -0.53 13.51
C VAL A 117 19.32 0.69 13.00
N CYS A 118 18.84 1.87 13.36
CA CYS A 118 19.39 3.12 12.84
C CYS A 118 20.79 3.38 13.40
N SER A 119 21.80 3.44 12.52
CA SER A 119 23.20 3.64 12.91
C SER A 119 23.59 5.12 13.07
N LYS A 120 22.81 6.04 12.49
CA LYS A 120 23.09 7.49 12.46
C LYS A 120 21.80 8.29 12.53
N THR A 121 21.72 9.25 13.46
CA THR A 121 20.59 10.18 13.50
C THR A 121 20.64 11.10 12.29
N GLY A 122 19.53 11.22 11.57
CA GLY A 122 19.47 12.11 10.42
C GLY A 122 18.35 11.79 9.45
N ALA A 123 18.42 12.46 8.30
CA ALA A 123 17.49 12.24 7.20
C ALA A 123 17.80 10.94 6.47
N TYR A 124 16.74 10.18 6.20
CA TYR A 124 16.70 9.02 5.32
C TYR A 124 15.60 9.24 4.29
N HIS A 125 15.61 8.43 3.23
CA HIS A 125 14.59 8.51 2.20
C HIS A 125 13.96 7.15 1.95
N LEU A 126 12.63 7.13 1.92
CA LEU A 126 11.84 5.99 1.49
C LEU A 126 11.49 6.14 0.03
N PHE A 127 11.76 5.09 -0.74
CA PHE A 127 11.47 5.02 -2.16
C PHE A 127 10.45 3.90 -2.37
N TYR A 128 9.23 4.28 -2.75
CA TYR A 128 8.17 3.34 -3.10
C TYR A 128 8.06 3.24 -4.62
N SER A 129 7.94 2.01 -5.11
CA SER A 129 7.74 1.68 -6.52
C SER A 129 6.95 0.38 -6.62
N PHE A 130 6.51 0.01 -7.81
CA PHE A 130 5.92 -1.31 -8.06
C PHE A 130 6.86 -2.10 -8.98
N LYS A 131 6.91 -3.43 -8.80
CA LYS A 131 7.76 -4.31 -9.61
C LYS A 131 7.43 -4.13 -11.10
N ASP A 132 8.46 -4.28 -11.92
CA ASP A 132 8.39 -4.19 -13.39
C ASP A 132 7.83 -2.87 -13.96
N GLY A 133 7.60 -1.86 -13.12
CA GLY A 133 6.99 -0.59 -13.54
C GLY A 133 5.48 -0.66 -13.69
N ASP A 134 4.83 -1.66 -13.08
CA ASP A 134 3.39 -1.83 -13.12
C ASP A 134 2.64 -0.71 -12.38
N ALA A 135 1.39 -0.48 -12.78
CA ALA A 135 0.49 0.38 -12.03
C ALA A 135 0.12 -0.28 -10.71
N GLY A 136 0.04 0.50 -9.64
CA GLY A 136 -0.25 -0.05 -8.33
C GLY A 136 -0.75 0.97 -7.32
N GLN A 137 -1.38 0.44 -6.27
CA GLN A 137 -1.76 1.16 -5.07
C GLN A 137 -1.29 0.38 -3.84
N GLY A 138 -0.84 1.08 -2.80
CA GLY A 138 -0.39 0.44 -1.57
C GLY A 138 -0.27 1.41 -0.40
N VAL A 139 -0.08 0.84 0.78
CA VAL A 139 0.25 1.57 2.02
C VAL A 139 1.56 1.05 2.57
N GLY A 140 2.45 1.98 2.94
CA GLY A 140 3.62 1.69 3.76
C GLY A 140 3.44 2.24 5.17
N VAL A 141 3.94 1.54 6.18
CA VAL A 141 3.91 1.96 7.58
C VAL A 141 5.32 1.96 8.14
N LEU A 142 5.64 3.01 8.89
CA LEU A 142 6.83 3.12 9.73
C LEU A 142 6.42 2.99 11.19
N SER A 143 7.04 2.04 11.88
CA SER A 143 6.86 1.80 13.32
C SER A 143 8.18 1.84 14.08
N LEU A 144 8.14 2.21 15.36
CA LEU A 144 9.21 2.02 16.31
C LEU A 144 9.06 0.64 16.95
N VAL A 145 10.10 -0.18 16.94
CA VAL A 145 10.09 -1.48 17.61
C VAL A 145 10.70 -1.33 18.99
N GLU A 146 10.02 -1.85 20.01
CA GLU A 146 10.57 -1.92 21.37
C GLU A 146 11.58 -3.07 21.43
N ASP A 147 12.75 -2.82 22.04
CA ASP A 147 13.69 -3.90 22.34
C ASP A 147 13.25 -4.54 23.66
N ASP A 148 12.90 -5.83 23.64
CA ASP A 148 12.65 -6.62 24.84
C ASP A 148 13.96 -6.66 25.68
N TYR A 149 13.98 -5.93 26.79
CA TYR A 149 15.05 -5.98 27.80
C TYR A 149 14.77 -7.02 28.89
#